data_AF-A0A0A1VEW1-F1
#
_entry.id   AF-A0A0A1VEW1-F1
#
_cell.length_a   1.000
_cell.length_b   1.000
_cell.length_c   1.000
_cell.angle_alpha   90.00
_cell.angle_beta   90.00
_cell.angle_gamma   90.00
#
_symmetry.space_group_name_H-M   'P 1'
#
loop_
_entity.id
_entity.type
_entity.pdbx_description
1 polymer ?
#
loop_
_entity_poly.entity_id
_entity_poly.type
_entity_poly.pdbx_seq_one_letter_code
_entity_poly.pdbx_strand_id
1 'polypeptide(L)'
;MAQSAVPTAERSAQLVRMVRQDCGSCHGMRLTGGLGPALTRESLAGKPPEYLAAVITHGIPGTPMPPWSALLQGSEARWIAERLASGFPEENRSPAP
;
A
#
# COMPACT_ATOMS: atom_id res chain seq x y z
N MET A 1 7.94 -20.22 -9.79
CA MET A 1 8.95 -20.04 -8.72
C MET A 1 8.65 -18.70 -8.06
N ALA A 2 8.08 -18.74 -6.85
CA ALA A 2 7.59 -17.57 -6.13
C ALA A 2 8.76 -16.80 -5.50
N GLN A 3 8.88 -15.51 -5.80
CA GLN A 3 9.93 -14.66 -5.26
C GLN A 3 9.40 -13.96 -4.01
N SER A 4 9.57 -14.63 -2.87
CA SER A 4 9.41 -14.09 -1.52
C SER A 4 10.54 -13.12 -1.12
N ALA A 5 11.09 -12.37 -2.07
CA ALA A 5 12.18 -11.46 -1.83
C ALA A 5 11.64 -10.04 -1.57
N VAL A 6 12.27 -9.34 -0.62
CA VAL A 6 12.09 -7.90 -0.44
C VAL A 6 12.21 -7.23 -1.83
N PRO A 7 11.28 -6.33 -2.21
CA PRO A 7 11.34 -5.70 -3.52
C PRO A 7 12.69 -5.00 -3.74
N THR A 8 13.18 -4.99 -4.98
CA THR A 8 14.36 -4.19 -5.35
C THR A 8 14.09 -2.70 -5.06
N ALA A 9 15.14 -1.89 -4.94
CA ALA A 9 14.97 -0.46 -4.67
C ALA A 9 14.08 0.24 -5.71
N GLU A 10 14.24 -0.10 -6.99
CA GLU A 10 13.40 0.41 -8.08
C GLU A 10 11.94 -0.03 -7.90
N ARG A 11 11.71 -1.32 -7.60
CA ARG A 11 10.36 -1.83 -7.41
C ARG A 11 9.70 -1.22 -6.16
N SER A 12 10.44 -1.08 -5.06
CA SER A 12 9.97 -0.36 -3.88
C SER A 12 9.54 1.07 -4.23
N ALA A 13 10.32 1.82 -5.02
CA ALA A 13 9.95 3.17 -5.43
C ALA A 13 8.64 3.19 -6.26
N GLN A 14 8.47 2.23 -7.17
CA GLN A 14 7.22 2.06 -7.93
C GLN A 14 6.02 1.76 -7.02
N LEU A 15 6.20 0.87 -6.03
CA LEU A 15 5.15 0.53 -5.05
C LEU A 15 4.79 1.74 -4.18
N VAL A 16 5.78 2.55 -3.76
CA VAL A 16 5.52 3.79 -3.01
C VAL A 16 4.70 4.76 -3.85
N ARG A 17 5.09 4.99 -5.11
CA ARG A 17 4.34 5.82 -6.04
C ARG A 17 2.91 5.31 -6.24
N MET A 18 2.74 4.01 -6.49
CA MET A 18 1.42 3.38 -6.63
C MET A 18 0.54 3.64 -5.40
N VAL A 19 1.05 3.41 -4.19
CA VAL A 19 0.26 3.64 -2.97
C VAL A 19 -0.10 5.12 -2.81
N ARG A 20 0.84 6.03 -3.10
CA ARG A 20 0.60 7.48 -2.96
C ARG A 20 -0.37 8.02 -4.00
N GLN A 21 -0.28 7.59 -5.25
CA GLN A 21 -1.12 8.09 -6.34
C GLN A 21 -2.47 7.35 -6.40
N ASP A 22 -2.44 6.03 -6.35
CA ASP A 22 -3.62 5.23 -6.62
C ASP A 22 -4.44 4.96 -5.36
N CYS A 23 -3.80 4.56 -4.24
CA CYS A 23 -4.51 4.44 -2.96
C CYS A 23 -4.81 5.81 -2.34
N GLY A 24 -3.90 6.77 -2.51
CA GLY A 24 -4.06 8.14 -2.00
C GLY A 24 -5.23 8.90 -2.64
N SER A 25 -5.70 8.50 -3.83
CA SER A 25 -6.90 9.09 -4.45
C SER A 25 -8.16 8.98 -3.57
N CYS A 26 -8.29 7.90 -2.79
CA CYS A 26 -9.39 7.71 -1.84
C CYS A 26 -8.95 7.97 -0.39
N HIS A 27 -7.75 7.54 -0.01
CA HIS A 27 -7.24 7.61 1.37
C HIS A 27 -6.48 8.90 1.68
N GLY A 28 -6.49 9.86 0.76
CA GLY A 28 -5.73 11.10 0.80
C GLY A 28 -4.28 10.92 0.34
N MET A 29 -3.70 11.89 -0.37
CA MET A 29 -2.32 11.83 -0.88
C MET A 29 -1.27 11.67 0.23
N ARG A 30 -1.61 12.09 1.45
CA ARG A 30 -0.81 11.91 2.68
C ARG A 30 -1.23 10.70 3.51
N LEU A 31 -2.15 9.88 3.01
CA LEU A 31 -2.75 8.72 3.67
C LEU A 31 -3.49 9.05 4.99
N THR A 32 -3.87 10.32 5.17
CA THR A 32 -4.56 10.84 6.36
C THR A 32 -6.09 10.68 6.30
N GLY A 33 -6.60 9.97 5.30
CA GLY A 33 -8.04 9.76 5.09
C GLY A 33 -8.66 10.77 4.13
N GLY A 34 -9.86 10.45 3.66
CA GLY A 34 -10.64 11.22 2.70
C GLY A 34 -11.98 10.53 2.44
N LEU A 35 -12.17 10.02 1.22
CA LEU A 35 -13.29 9.13 0.90
C LEU A 35 -13.14 7.77 1.60
N GLY A 36 -11.91 7.28 1.68
CA GLY A 36 -11.52 6.11 2.47
C GLY A 36 -10.98 6.48 3.85
N PRO A 37 -10.88 5.50 4.77
CA PRO A 37 -10.30 5.72 6.10
C PRO A 37 -8.82 6.10 6.00
N ALA A 38 -8.27 6.72 7.05
CA ALA A 38 -6.84 6.98 7.12
C ALA A 38 -6.03 5.67 7.14
N LEU A 39 -4.90 5.66 6.43
CA LEU A 39 -3.94 4.56 6.38
C LEU A 39 -2.63 4.93 7.10
N THR A 40 -2.70 5.85 8.06
CA THR A 40 -1.55 6.18 8.92
C THR A 40 -1.26 5.04 9.88
N ARG A 41 -0.03 5.02 10.42
CA ARG A 41 0.39 4.05 11.42
C ARG A 41 -0.58 4.00 12.60
N GLU A 42 -1.03 5.15 13.07
CA GLU A 42 -1.94 5.29 14.21
C GLU A 42 -3.32 4.73 13.87
N SER A 43 -3.82 4.99 12.67
CA SER A 43 -5.13 4.52 12.19
C SER A 43 -5.15 3.01 11.95
N LEU A 44 -3.99 2.42 11.67
CA LEU A 44 -3.80 1.00 11.45
C LEU A 44 -3.31 0.26 12.71
N ALA A 45 -3.16 0.95 13.85
CA ALA A 45 -2.72 0.33 15.09
C ALA A 45 -3.62 -0.86 15.47
N GLY A 46 -2.99 -1.98 15.84
CA GLY A 46 -3.69 -3.22 16.19
C GLY A 46 -4.17 -4.08 15.00
N LYS A 47 -4.02 -3.61 13.75
CA LYS A 47 -4.24 -4.45 12.56
C LYS A 47 -2.94 -5.16 12.20
N PRO A 48 -2.91 -6.51 12.20
CA PRO A 48 -1.69 -7.23 11.85
C PRO A 48 -1.36 -7.04 10.35
N PRO A 49 -0.08 -6.96 9.94
CA PRO A 49 0.26 -6.72 8.54
C PRO A 49 -0.22 -7.83 7.60
N GLU A 50 -0.46 -9.04 8.09
CA GLU A 50 -1.06 -10.15 7.32
C GLU A 50 -2.50 -9.84 6.92
N TYR A 51 -3.27 -9.26 7.85
CA TYR A 51 -4.64 -8.82 7.59
C TYR A 51 -4.65 -7.68 6.57
N LEU A 52 -3.77 -6.70 6.74
CA LEU A 52 -3.65 -5.57 5.81
C LEU A 52 -3.26 -6.06 4.41
N ALA A 53 -2.34 -7.02 4.30
CA ALA A 53 -1.94 -7.62 3.03
C ALA A 53 -3.14 -8.31 2.35
N ALA A 54 -3.93 -9.09 3.09
CA ALA A 54 -5.13 -9.73 2.56
C ALA A 54 -6.16 -8.70 2.06
N VAL A 55 -6.37 -7.62 2.80
CA VAL A 55 -7.23 -6.50 2.38
C VAL A 55 -6.71 -5.82 1.11
N ILE A 56 -5.40 -5.60 0.99
CA ILE A 56 -4.79 -5.05 -0.23
C ILE A 56 -4.99 -6.01 -1.41
N THR A 57 -4.70 -7.30 -1.21
CA THR A 57 -4.79 -8.29 -2.28
C THR A 57 -6.22 -8.49 -2.77
N HIS A 58 -7.19 -8.58 -1.87
CA HIS A 58 -8.56 -8.99 -2.18
C HIS A 58 -9.57 -7.83 -2.20
N GLY A 59 -9.18 -6.64 -1.76
CA GLY A 59 -10.10 -5.54 -1.54
C GLY A 59 -11.05 -5.83 -0.39
N ILE A 60 -12.12 -5.04 -0.29
CA ILE A 60 -13.19 -5.26 0.69
C ILE A 60 -14.52 -5.38 -0.06
N PRO A 61 -15.12 -6.58 -0.13
CA PRO A 61 -16.40 -6.80 -0.81
C PRO A 61 -17.49 -5.84 -0.33
N GLY A 62 -18.25 -5.29 -1.27
CA GLY A 62 -19.32 -4.33 -0.96
C GLY A 62 -18.83 -2.91 -0.65
N THR A 63 -17.53 -2.62 -0.80
CA THR A 63 -16.98 -1.26 -0.69
C THR A 63 -16.28 -0.84 -1.99
N PRO A 64 -15.98 0.46 -2.17
CA PRO A 64 -15.17 0.94 -3.29
C PRO A 64 -13.70 0.50 -3.26
N MET A 65 -13.22 -0.24 -2.25
CA MET A 65 -11.83 -0.69 -2.17
C MET A 65 -11.62 -1.96 -3.03
N PRO A 66 -11.01 -1.86 -4.22
CA PRO A 66 -10.89 -2.97 -5.14
C PRO A 66 -9.76 -3.94 -4.74
N PRO A 67 -9.77 -5.18 -5.27
CA PRO A 67 -8.62 -6.08 -5.19
C PRO A 67 -7.44 -5.57 -6.02
N TRP A 68 -6.22 -5.65 -5.47
CA TRP A 68 -4.98 -5.28 -6.17
C TRP A 68 -4.17 -6.50 -6.65
N SER A 69 -4.68 -7.72 -6.50
CA SER A 69 -4.00 -8.96 -6.90
C SER A 69 -3.70 -9.06 -8.40
N ALA A 70 -4.32 -8.24 -9.25
CA ALA A 70 -4.00 -8.15 -10.67
C ALA A 70 -2.70 -7.37 -10.95
N LEU A 71 -2.27 -6.50 -10.03
CA LEU A 71 -1.12 -5.60 -10.18
C LEU A 71 0.00 -5.88 -9.16
N LEU A 72 -0.32 -6.57 -8.07
CA LEU A 72 0.60 -6.87 -6.97
C LEU A 72 0.78 -8.37 -6.81
N GLN A 73 2.02 -8.77 -6.54
CA GLN A 73 2.32 -10.08 -5.99
C GLN A 73 1.99 -10.12 -4.49
N GLY A 74 1.74 -11.31 -3.94
CA GLY A 74 1.45 -11.47 -2.50
C GLY A 74 2.56 -10.91 -1.59
N SER A 75 3.82 -11.07 -2.00
CA SER A 75 4.99 -10.50 -1.29
C SER A 75 5.02 -8.97 -1.34
N GLU A 76 4.52 -8.35 -2.40
CA GLU A 76 4.45 -6.89 -2.54
C GLU A 76 3.32 -6.31 -1.69
N ALA A 77 2.15 -6.95 -1.68
CA ALA A 77 1.04 -6.59 -0.80
C ALA A 77 1.45 -6.69 0.69
N ARG A 78 2.18 -7.76 1.03
CA ARG A 78 2.81 -7.95 2.35
C ARG A 78 3.78 -6.82 2.69
N TRP A 79 4.68 -6.47 1.77
CA TRP A 79 5.63 -5.39 1.97
C TRP A 79 4.93 -4.03 2.17
N ILE A 80 3.89 -3.72 1.38
CA ILE A 80 3.09 -2.49 1.52
C ILE A 80 2.45 -2.45 2.91
N ALA A 81 1.82 -3.55 3.34
CA ALA A 81 1.19 -3.65 4.66
C ALA A 81 2.17 -3.38 5.81
N GLU A 82 3.38 -3.94 5.75
CA GLU A 82 4.42 -3.71 6.76
C GLU A 82 4.89 -2.25 6.78
N ARG A 83 5.02 -1.61 5.61
CA ARG A 83 5.36 -0.19 5.51
C ARG A 83 4.25 0.70 6.07
N LEU A 84 2.98 0.40 5.76
CA LEU A 84 1.83 1.13 6.31
C LEU A 84 1.77 1.05 7.84
N ALA A 85 1.97 -0.15 8.40
CA ALA A 85 2.00 -0.37 9.84
C ALA A 85 3.17 0.33 10.55
N SER A 86 4.24 0.65 9.82
CA SER A 86 5.43 1.33 10.35
C SER A 86 5.44 2.84 10.08
N GLY A 87 4.47 3.35 9.31
CA GLY A 87 4.49 4.69 8.72
C GLY A 87 5.00 4.64 7.28
N PHE A 88 4.12 4.94 6.33
CA PHE A 88 4.43 4.77 4.90
C PHE A 88 5.39 5.84 4.39
N PRO A 89 6.42 5.48 3.59
CA PRO A 89 7.36 6.46 3.04
C PRO A 89 6.66 7.46 2.12
N GLU A 90 7.20 8.67 2.05
CA GLU A 90 6.81 9.64 1.01
C GLU A 90 7.37 9.22 -0.35
N GLU A 91 6.72 9.64 -1.42
CA GLU A 91 7.25 9.46 -2.78
C GLU A 91 8.47 10.38 -2.95
N ASN A 92 9.66 9.80 -3.12
CA ASN A 92 10.83 10.56 -3.53
C ASN A 92 10.63 10.99 -4.98
N ARG A 93 10.12 12.21 -5.19
CA ARG A 93 10.10 12.85 -6.49
C ARG A 93 11.53 13.22 -6.90
N SER A 94 12.24 12.29 -7.54
CA SER A 94 13.31 12.70 -8.45
C SER A 94 12.65 13.43 -9.63
N PRO A 95 13.10 14.65 -9.99
CA PRO A 95 12.63 15.29 -11.21
C PRO A 95 12.97 14.37 -12.39
N ALA A 96 11.98 14.10 -13.25
CA ALA A 96 12.24 13.47 -14.54
C ALA A 96 13.25 14.34 -15.32
N PRO A 97 14.20 13.76 -16.07
CA PRO A 97 15.06 14.52 -16.96
C PRO A 97 14.25 15.26 -18.04
#